data_AF-A0A939UUR6-F1
#
_entry.id   AF-A0A939UUR6-F1
#
_cell.length_a   1.000
_cell.length_b   1.000
_cell.length_c   1.000
_cell.angle_alpha   90.00
_cell.angle_beta   90.00
_cell.angle_gamma   90.00
#
_symmetry.space_group_name_H-M   'P 1'
#
loop_
_entity.id
_entity.type
_entity.pdbx_description
1 polymer ?
#
loop_
_entity_poly.entity_id
_entity_poly.type
_entity_poly.pdbx_seq_one_letter_code
_entity_poly.pdbx_strand_id
1 'polypeptide(L)'
;MLAKLNSYGLIGIEGCPISVEVDISRGMQRADTVGLPDNAVKESRERVRSAIVNSGYNYPEMRVLVNLAPADIRKEGTVYDLPIALGILAARGVIPLHSADDYIIIGELALDGKVRSVTGVLPMVINAHERGFRNIMLPFDNAAEASFFSDMNVIPVRSLNEACGHLNGTAVIPPNPPLKWSEQKKTFPYDFSEIKGQMAAKRAAEIAVAGNHNLLLIGSPGSGKTMLARSIPSILPELTMEESLEITRIHSVAGELKGRTGIVTERPFRSPHHSASIPALVGGGSRALPGEISLAHYGVLFMDEFPQFPSTVLEALRQPLEDGVITITRAAAKTEFPAEFMLVAAMNPCPCGNYGSKTKECRCSAVQIEKYRNRISSPLLDRLDIHVEMNEVNYDDLTSAKAGESSAAIRARVTAARKRQKERYKDDGILFNSQLTTPLMRKYCRMTAEAEELLHSAYYKFKLSARAYTRVIKVARTIADIEGKDTIGKAHVLEAVQYRGLDEKYWGAR
;
A
#
# COMPACT_ATOMS: atom_id res chain seq x y z
N MET A 1 21.57 12.06 -38.39
CA MET A 1 21.38 10.58 -38.41
C MET A 1 20.51 10.29 -37.22
N LEU A 2 19.37 9.63 -37.46
CA LEU A 2 18.31 9.45 -36.47
C LEU A 2 18.42 8.07 -35.83
N ALA A 3 18.61 8.02 -34.51
CA ALA A 3 18.45 6.83 -33.69
C ALA A 3 17.14 6.91 -32.90
N LYS A 4 16.47 5.77 -32.74
CA LYS A 4 15.21 5.68 -31.99
C LYS A 4 15.33 4.54 -30.98
N LEU A 5 14.99 4.80 -29.73
CA LEU A 5 15.03 3.81 -28.65
C LEU A 5 13.72 3.81 -27.89
N ASN A 6 13.27 2.62 -27.49
CA ASN A 6 12.09 2.47 -26.65
C ASN A 6 12.47 2.65 -25.18
N SER A 7 11.73 3.51 -24.48
CA SER A 7 11.87 3.77 -23.05
C SER A 7 10.48 3.88 -22.43
N TYR A 8 10.42 4.08 -21.12
CA TYR A 8 9.17 4.21 -20.37
C TYR A 8 9.26 5.34 -19.35
N GLY A 9 8.13 5.96 -19.10
CA GLY A 9 7.89 6.91 -18.03
C GLY A 9 6.71 6.46 -17.15
N LEU A 10 6.32 7.32 -16.21
CA LEU A 10 5.17 7.09 -15.35
C LEU A 10 4.12 8.18 -15.48
N ILE A 11 2.87 7.79 -15.38
CA ILE A 11 1.73 8.66 -15.11
C ILE A 11 1.05 8.12 -13.86
N GLY A 12 1.38 8.68 -12.70
CA GLY A 12 0.93 8.12 -11.42
C GLY A 12 1.56 6.77 -11.13
N ILE A 13 0.74 5.72 -11.06
CA ILE A 13 1.18 4.32 -10.89
C ILE A 13 1.14 3.50 -12.18
N GLU A 14 0.88 4.14 -13.33
CA GLU A 14 0.81 3.49 -14.63
C GLU A 14 2.07 3.75 -15.45
N GLY A 15 2.57 2.70 -16.11
CA GLY A 15 3.66 2.79 -17.08
C GLY A 15 3.18 3.45 -18.38
N CYS A 16 3.98 4.36 -18.92
CA CYS A 16 3.70 5.03 -20.20
C CYS A 16 4.88 4.85 -21.16
N PRO A 17 4.66 4.38 -22.41
CA PRO A 17 5.73 4.25 -23.39
C PRO A 17 6.27 5.62 -23.80
N ILE A 18 7.59 5.76 -23.80
CA ILE A 18 8.29 6.95 -24.26
C ILE A 18 9.27 6.54 -25.36
N SER A 19 9.22 7.21 -26.50
CA SER A 19 10.23 7.05 -27.54
C SER A 19 11.31 8.11 -27.38
N VAL A 20 12.56 7.67 -27.29
CA VAL A 20 13.74 8.54 -27.26
C VAL A 20 14.32 8.58 -28.67
N GLU A 21 14.18 9.73 -29.32
CA GLU A 21 14.67 9.98 -30.67
C GLU A 21 15.86 10.92 -30.59
N VAL A 22 17.00 10.50 -31.14
CA VAL A 22 18.23 11.29 -31.16
C VAL A 22 18.64 11.55 -32.60
N ASP A 23 18.67 12.82 -32.99
CA ASP A 23 19.25 13.23 -34.27
C ASP A 23 20.55 14.02 -34.08
N ILE A 24 21.57 13.63 -34.83
CA ILE A 24 22.83 14.35 -34.94
C ILE A 24 22.89 15.04 -36.30
N SER A 25 23.01 16.36 -36.28
CA SER A 25 23.07 17.21 -37.48
C SER A 25 24.26 18.17 -37.44
N ARG A 26 24.71 18.61 -38.62
CA ARG A 26 25.82 19.56 -38.73
C ARG A 26 25.42 20.91 -38.11
N GLY A 27 26.32 21.52 -37.36
CA GLY A 27 26.09 22.81 -36.71
C GLY A 27 26.99 23.02 -35.50
N MET A 28 26.81 24.15 -34.82
CA MET A 28 27.52 24.47 -33.57
C MET A 28 27.18 23.43 -32.49
N GLN A 29 28.19 23.05 -31.69
CA GLN A 29 28.03 22.06 -30.64
C GLN A 29 26.99 22.52 -29.61
N ARG A 30 25.81 21.90 -29.66
CA ARG A 30 24.70 22.17 -28.76
C ARG A 30 23.84 20.92 -28.64
N ALA A 31 23.38 20.63 -27.43
CA ALA A 31 22.38 19.59 -27.20
C ALA A 31 21.07 20.22 -26.69
N ASP A 32 19.97 19.90 -27.35
CA ASP A 32 18.62 20.36 -27.02
C ASP A 32 17.71 19.16 -26.72
N THR A 33 16.84 19.28 -25.71
CA THR A 33 15.84 18.25 -25.38
C THR A 33 14.44 18.84 -25.49
N VAL A 34 13.57 18.19 -26.26
CA VAL A 34 12.18 18.59 -26.54
C VAL A 34 11.21 17.45 -26.19
N GLY A 35 9.91 17.78 -26.06
CA GLY A 35 8.87 16.80 -25.65
C GLY A 35 8.45 16.91 -24.17
N LEU A 36 8.27 18.13 -23.67
CA LEU A 36 7.90 18.46 -22.28
C LEU A 36 8.78 17.81 -21.18
N PRO A 37 10.12 17.94 -21.26
CA PRO A 37 11.00 17.51 -20.17
C PRO A 37 10.87 18.42 -18.93
N ASP A 38 10.89 17.82 -17.74
CA ASP A 38 11.09 18.55 -16.48
C ASP A 38 12.52 19.11 -16.37
N ASN A 39 12.82 19.83 -15.28
CA ASN A 39 14.14 20.41 -15.09
C ASN A 39 15.22 19.34 -14.92
N ALA A 40 14.91 18.21 -14.27
CA ALA A 40 15.87 17.13 -14.08
C ALA A 40 16.29 16.53 -15.43
N VAL A 41 15.33 16.27 -16.32
CA VAL A 41 15.59 15.79 -17.69
C VAL A 41 16.38 16.80 -18.51
N LYS A 42 16.11 18.10 -18.36
CA LYS A 42 16.90 19.15 -19.05
C LYS A 42 18.35 19.20 -18.55
N GLU A 43 18.56 19.02 -17.25
CA GLU A 43 19.88 18.97 -16.62
C GLU A 43 20.65 17.68 -16.93
N SER A 44 19.95 16.59 -17.29
CA SER A 44 20.57 15.33 -17.72
C SER A 44 21.53 15.49 -18.89
N ARG A 45 21.44 16.56 -19.69
CA ARG A 45 22.36 16.82 -20.80
C ARG A 45 23.83 16.83 -20.40
N GLU A 46 24.19 17.58 -19.36
CA GLU A 46 25.58 17.65 -18.89
C GLU A 46 26.03 16.33 -18.25
N ARG A 47 25.07 15.63 -17.64
CA ARG A 47 25.29 14.34 -16.99
C ARG A 47 25.58 13.24 -17.99
N VAL A 48 24.74 13.12 -19.02
CA VAL A 48 24.90 12.19 -20.15
C VAL A 48 26.20 12.48 -20.90
N ARG A 49 26.51 13.76 -21.15
CA ARG A 49 27.78 14.14 -21.78
C ARG A 49 28.97 13.64 -20.95
N SER A 50 28.99 13.93 -19.66
CA SER A 50 30.07 13.52 -18.76
C SER A 50 30.18 12.00 -18.68
N ALA A 51 29.06 11.30 -18.58
CA ALA A 51 29.00 9.83 -18.54
C ALA A 51 29.58 9.20 -19.82
N ILE A 52 29.25 9.73 -21.00
CA ILE A 52 29.80 9.27 -22.28
C ILE A 52 31.32 9.42 -22.31
N VAL A 53 31.82 10.60 -21.96
CA VAL A 53 33.28 10.89 -21.97
C VAL A 53 34.02 10.02 -20.96
N ASN A 54 33.52 9.94 -19.72
CA ASN A 54 34.15 9.16 -18.66
C ASN A 54 34.04 7.64 -18.88
N SER A 55 33.13 7.20 -19.75
CA SER A 55 33.06 5.80 -20.19
C SER A 55 34.07 5.47 -21.31
N GLY A 56 34.82 6.45 -21.82
CA GLY A 56 35.83 6.27 -22.87
C GLY A 56 35.30 6.48 -24.29
N TYR A 57 34.09 7.03 -24.45
CA TYR A 57 33.53 7.38 -25.75
C TYR A 57 33.66 8.87 -26.04
N ASN A 58 33.71 9.22 -27.32
CA ASN A 58 33.70 10.61 -27.75
C ASN A 58 32.27 11.14 -27.83
N TYR A 59 32.00 12.27 -27.17
CA TYR A 59 30.75 13.01 -27.35
C TYR A 59 30.75 13.77 -28.69
N PRO A 60 29.63 13.87 -29.45
CA PRO A 60 29.61 14.57 -30.72
C PRO A 60 29.98 16.06 -30.61
N GLU A 61 30.83 16.54 -31.52
CA GLU A 61 31.13 17.97 -31.69
C GLU A 61 30.12 18.67 -32.63
N MET A 62 28.94 18.09 -32.75
CA MET A 62 27.86 18.51 -33.64
C MET A 62 26.61 18.88 -32.84
N ARG A 63 25.56 19.33 -33.53
CA ARG A 63 24.27 19.57 -32.89
C ARG A 63 23.59 18.22 -32.61
N VAL A 64 23.14 18.04 -31.38
CA VAL A 64 22.38 16.87 -30.92
C VAL A 64 20.97 17.32 -30.53
N LEU A 65 19.95 16.73 -31.14
CA LEU A 65 18.56 16.96 -30.76
C LEU A 65 17.99 15.67 -30.17
N VAL A 66 17.49 15.77 -28.94
CA VAL A 66 16.79 14.68 -28.24
C VAL A 66 15.31 15.01 -28.19
N ASN A 67 14.49 14.20 -28.84
CA ASN A 67 13.02 14.30 -28.78
C ASN A 67 12.45 13.17 -27.94
N LEU A 68 11.64 13.51 -26.94
CA LEU A 68 10.94 12.56 -26.07
C LEU A 68 9.46 12.52 -26.46
N ALA A 69 9.06 11.54 -27.25
CA ALA A 69 7.68 11.38 -27.70
C ALA A 69 6.88 10.47 -26.75
N PRO A 70 5.57 10.71 -26.56
CA PRO A 70 4.73 11.70 -27.24
C PRO A 70 4.72 13.08 -26.56
N ALA A 71 4.68 14.19 -27.29
CA ALA A 71 4.98 15.53 -26.74
C ALA A 71 3.91 16.12 -25.78
N ASP A 72 2.75 15.49 -25.67
CA ASP A 72 1.64 15.87 -24.77
C ASP A 72 1.82 15.34 -23.34
N ILE A 73 2.72 14.37 -23.15
CA ILE A 73 3.01 13.76 -21.85
C ILE A 73 4.28 14.37 -21.28
N ARG A 74 4.22 14.83 -20.02
CA ARG A 74 5.37 15.37 -19.31
C ARG A 74 6.36 14.26 -18.94
N LYS A 75 7.64 14.46 -19.25
CA LYS A 75 8.72 13.51 -18.91
C LYS A 75 9.40 13.98 -17.64
N GLU A 76 9.25 13.20 -16.58
CA GLU A 76 9.80 13.52 -15.26
C GLU A 76 10.92 12.55 -14.85
N GLY A 77 11.90 13.07 -14.11
CA GLY A 77 12.96 12.27 -13.49
C GLY A 77 14.15 11.96 -14.41
N THR A 78 15.01 11.06 -13.95
CA THR A 78 16.33 10.76 -14.54
C THR A 78 16.36 9.43 -15.30
N VAL A 79 15.20 8.79 -15.48
CA VAL A 79 15.06 7.46 -16.09
C VAL A 79 15.51 7.41 -17.55
N TYR A 80 15.58 8.56 -18.21
CA TYR A 80 15.92 8.68 -19.62
C TYR A 80 17.43 8.88 -19.87
N ASP A 81 18.28 8.98 -18.85
CA ASP A 81 19.70 9.26 -19.04
C ASP A 81 20.40 8.17 -19.87
N LEU A 82 20.18 6.89 -19.51
CA LEU A 82 20.74 5.74 -20.23
C LEU A 82 20.25 5.64 -21.68
N PRO A 83 18.93 5.66 -21.99
CA PRO A 83 18.47 5.58 -23.38
C PRO A 83 18.92 6.80 -24.21
N ILE A 84 19.01 8.00 -23.63
CA ILE A 84 19.56 9.17 -24.33
C ILE A 84 21.03 8.95 -24.67
N ALA A 85 21.84 8.47 -23.73
CA ALA A 85 23.26 8.21 -23.97
C ALA A 85 23.47 7.17 -25.08
N LEU A 86 22.73 6.06 -25.03
CA LEU A 86 22.79 5.01 -26.05
C LEU A 86 22.30 5.51 -27.40
N GLY A 87 21.28 6.37 -27.45
CA GLY A 87 20.82 6.99 -28.69
C GLY A 87 21.85 7.92 -29.33
N ILE A 88 22.59 8.68 -28.52
CA ILE A 88 23.71 9.50 -29.01
C ILE A 88 24.82 8.61 -29.60
N LEU A 89 25.15 7.50 -28.93
CA LEU A 89 26.16 6.55 -29.39
C LEU A 89 25.73 5.80 -30.65
N ALA A 90 24.45 5.42 -30.76
CA ALA A 90 23.87 4.79 -31.95
C ALA A 90 23.84 5.76 -33.14
N ALA A 91 23.39 7.01 -32.94
CA ALA A 91 23.39 8.04 -33.99
C ALA A 91 24.80 8.41 -34.46
N ARG A 92 25.83 8.17 -33.62
CA ARG A 92 27.25 8.32 -33.98
C ARG A 92 27.83 7.08 -34.68
N GLY A 93 27.15 5.94 -34.66
CA GLY A 93 27.65 4.68 -35.21
C GLY A 93 28.62 3.92 -34.29
N VAL A 94 28.67 4.25 -33.00
CA VAL A 94 29.41 3.46 -31.98
C VAL A 94 28.67 2.16 -31.67
N ILE A 95 27.34 2.19 -31.79
CA ILE A 95 26.44 1.05 -31.60
C ILE A 95 25.62 0.87 -32.90
N PRO A 96 25.33 -0.36 -33.35
CA PRO A 96 24.44 -0.61 -34.48
C PRO A 96 23.06 0.02 -34.25
N LEU A 97 22.56 0.76 -35.24
CA LEU A 97 21.37 1.62 -35.12
C LEU A 97 20.11 0.87 -34.64
N HIS A 98 19.95 -0.38 -35.05
CA HIS A 98 18.76 -1.22 -34.80
C HIS A 98 18.95 -2.25 -33.67
N SER A 99 20.12 -2.26 -33.02
CA SER A 99 20.41 -3.24 -31.95
C SER A 99 19.51 -3.09 -30.72
N ALA A 100 18.92 -1.91 -30.52
CA ALA A 100 18.08 -1.57 -29.38
C ALA A 100 16.57 -1.61 -29.68
N ASP A 101 16.15 -1.93 -30.91
CA ASP A 101 14.74 -1.84 -31.33
C ASP A 101 13.82 -2.76 -30.50
N ASP A 102 14.33 -3.94 -30.13
CA ASP A 102 13.59 -4.94 -29.34
C ASP A 102 13.70 -4.76 -27.82
N TYR A 103 14.42 -3.73 -27.38
CA TYR A 103 14.68 -3.46 -25.96
C TYR A 103 13.89 -2.25 -25.47
N ILE A 104 13.36 -2.38 -24.27
CA ILE A 104 13.03 -1.20 -23.46
C ILE A 104 14.24 -0.84 -22.64
N ILE A 105 14.63 0.43 -22.64
CA ILE A 105 15.80 0.90 -21.92
C ILE A 105 15.39 1.98 -20.92
N ILE A 106 15.73 1.74 -19.66
CA ILE A 106 15.52 2.67 -18.54
C ILE A 106 16.78 2.72 -17.67
N GLY A 107 17.10 3.90 -17.12
CA GLY A 107 18.20 4.02 -16.17
C GLY A 107 18.72 5.43 -16.02
N GLU A 108 19.10 5.78 -14.79
CA GLU A 108 19.82 7.01 -14.49
C GLU A 108 21.33 6.78 -14.69
N LEU A 109 22.04 7.77 -15.23
CA LEU A 109 23.49 7.72 -15.35
C LEU A 109 24.14 8.61 -14.30
N ALA A 110 25.16 8.10 -13.63
CA ALA A 110 26.11 8.90 -12.89
C ALA A 110 27.13 9.55 -13.84
N LEU A 111 27.82 10.60 -13.38
CA LEU A 111 28.85 11.28 -14.16
C LEU A 111 30.02 10.36 -14.57
N ASP A 112 30.28 9.29 -13.82
CA ASP A 112 31.32 8.29 -14.09
C ASP A 112 30.84 7.16 -15.03
N GLY A 113 29.63 7.26 -15.58
CA GLY A 113 29.07 6.24 -16.48
C GLY A 113 28.42 5.06 -15.76
N LYS A 114 28.36 5.03 -14.42
CA LYS A 114 27.59 4.01 -13.70
C LYS A 114 26.10 4.21 -13.89
N VAL A 115 25.37 3.11 -14.01
CA VAL A 115 23.91 3.09 -14.09
C VAL A 115 23.35 2.98 -12.67
N ARG A 116 22.49 3.93 -12.28
CA ARG A 116 21.86 4.02 -10.96
C ARG A 116 20.41 3.57 -11.00
N SER A 117 19.93 3.08 -9.86
CA SER A 117 18.53 2.68 -9.67
C SER A 117 17.56 3.80 -10.00
N VAL A 118 16.44 3.46 -10.63
CA VAL A 118 15.32 4.36 -10.89
C VAL A 118 14.09 3.91 -10.09
N THR A 119 13.17 4.83 -9.83
CA THR A 119 11.91 4.56 -9.11
C THR A 119 10.81 4.17 -10.10
N GLY A 120 9.88 3.31 -9.69
CA GLY A 120 8.72 3.00 -10.51
C GLY A 120 8.97 2.00 -11.64
N VAL A 121 9.96 1.10 -11.49
CA VAL A 121 10.31 0.13 -12.53
C VAL A 121 9.18 -0.87 -12.75
N LEU A 122 8.56 -1.40 -11.68
CA LEU A 122 7.53 -2.43 -11.84
C LEU A 122 6.32 -1.99 -12.68
N PRO A 123 5.70 -0.81 -12.48
CA PRO A 123 4.65 -0.34 -13.38
C PRO A 123 5.08 -0.24 -14.85
N MET A 124 6.30 0.22 -15.11
CA MET A 124 6.84 0.30 -16.47
C MET A 124 6.97 -1.08 -17.10
N VAL A 125 7.50 -2.05 -16.33
CA VAL A 125 7.68 -3.45 -16.74
C VAL A 125 6.35 -4.13 -17.02
N ILE A 126 5.35 -3.96 -16.15
CA ILE A 126 4.00 -4.52 -16.34
C ILE A 126 3.40 -4.02 -17.66
N ASN A 127 3.37 -2.70 -17.85
CA ASN A 127 2.76 -2.11 -19.04
C ASN A 127 3.51 -2.51 -20.32
N ALA A 128 4.84 -2.59 -20.23
CA ALA A 128 5.69 -3.08 -21.31
C ALA A 128 5.38 -4.53 -21.70
N HIS A 129 5.27 -5.41 -20.71
CA HIS A 129 4.97 -6.82 -20.90
C HIS A 129 3.59 -7.02 -21.56
N GLU A 130 2.57 -6.28 -21.10
CA GLU A 130 1.21 -6.26 -21.65
C GLU A 130 1.18 -5.80 -23.11
N ARG A 131 2.06 -4.87 -23.50
CA ARG A 131 2.22 -4.39 -24.89
C ARG A 131 3.05 -5.33 -25.77
N GLY A 132 3.50 -6.47 -25.26
CA GLY A 132 4.20 -7.49 -26.03
C GLY A 132 5.73 -7.37 -26.02
N PHE A 133 6.32 -6.43 -25.30
CA PHE A 133 7.77 -6.39 -25.13
C PHE A 133 8.25 -7.58 -24.30
N ARG A 134 9.43 -8.10 -24.66
CA ARG A 134 10.04 -9.26 -24.00
C ARG A 134 11.45 -8.99 -23.50
N ASN A 135 12.11 -7.91 -23.93
CA ASN A 135 13.45 -7.57 -23.46
C ASN A 135 13.44 -6.19 -22.79
N ILE A 136 14.02 -6.10 -21.59
CA ILE A 136 14.22 -4.84 -20.88
C ILE A 136 15.64 -4.74 -20.38
N MET A 137 16.28 -3.60 -20.63
CA MET A 137 17.56 -3.20 -20.09
C MET A 137 17.34 -2.16 -19.00
N LEU A 138 17.78 -2.47 -17.77
CA LEU A 138 17.51 -1.67 -16.58
C LEU A 138 18.68 -1.70 -15.59
N PRO A 139 18.74 -0.78 -14.61
CA PRO A 139 19.80 -0.77 -13.60
C PRO A 139 19.87 -2.10 -12.84
N PHE A 140 21.08 -2.60 -12.58
CA PHE A 140 21.30 -3.85 -11.84
C PHE A 140 20.50 -3.91 -10.53
N ASP A 141 20.45 -2.81 -9.78
CA ASP A 141 19.75 -2.71 -8.48
C ASP A 141 18.22 -2.87 -8.60
N ASN A 142 17.63 -2.61 -9.78
CA ASN A 142 16.21 -2.78 -10.03
C ASN A 142 15.84 -4.18 -10.57
N ALA A 143 16.82 -5.01 -10.91
CA ALA A 143 16.59 -6.27 -11.62
C ALA A 143 15.70 -7.24 -10.84
N ALA A 144 15.87 -7.33 -9.53
CA ALA A 144 15.08 -8.21 -8.69
C ALA A 144 13.58 -7.89 -8.73
N GLU A 145 13.20 -6.61 -8.78
CA GLU A 145 11.79 -6.17 -8.84
C GLU A 145 11.14 -6.53 -10.19
N ALA A 146 11.90 -6.48 -11.28
CA ALA A 146 11.42 -6.77 -12.63
C ALA A 146 11.40 -8.26 -12.99
N SER A 147 12.02 -9.12 -12.19
CA SER A 147 12.26 -10.54 -12.55
C SER A 147 11.10 -11.49 -12.19
N PHE A 148 9.92 -10.97 -11.84
CA PHE A 148 8.74 -11.80 -11.53
C PHE A 148 7.92 -12.18 -12.76
N PHE A 149 8.26 -11.65 -13.95
CA PHE A 149 7.66 -12.02 -15.22
C PHE A 149 8.52 -13.10 -15.86
N SER A 150 8.04 -14.34 -15.90
CA SER A 150 8.79 -15.49 -16.45
C SER A 150 9.19 -15.30 -17.91
N ASP A 151 8.39 -14.53 -18.65
CA ASP A 151 8.50 -14.39 -20.10
C ASP A 151 9.21 -13.08 -20.48
N MET A 152 9.83 -12.39 -19.52
CA MET A 152 10.55 -11.13 -19.74
C MET A 152 12.05 -11.30 -19.46
N ASN A 153 12.87 -11.06 -20.47
CA ASN A 153 14.32 -11.02 -20.37
C ASN A 153 14.75 -9.70 -19.72
N VAL A 154 15.01 -9.76 -18.42
CA VAL A 154 15.54 -8.63 -17.66
C VAL A 154 17.06 -8.59 -17.79
N ILE A 155 17.61 -7.60 -18.48
CA ILE A 155 19.05 -7.40 -18.69
C ILE A 155 19.57 -6.36 -17.68
N PRO A 156 20.27 -6.79 -16.61
CA PRO A 156 20.75 -5.89 -15.58
C PRO A 156 22.08 -5.21 -16.00
N VAL A 157 22.10 -3.89 -16.06
CA VAL A 157 23.29 -3.10 -16.42
C VAL A 157 23.83 -2.30 -15.25
N ARG A 158 25.15 -2.31 -15.06
CA ARG A 158 25.87 -1.54 -14.02
C ARG A 158 26.54 -0.30 -14.57
N SER A 159 26.83 -0.27 -15.87
CA SER A 159 27.49 0.87 -16.52
C SER A 159 27.06 1.05 -17.97
N LEU A 160 27.28 2.26 -18.50
CA LEU A 160 27.09 2.56 -19.92
C LEU A 160 27.94 1.65 -20.81
N ASN A 161 29.16 1.31 -20.38
CA ASN A 161 30.05 0.40 -21.12
C ASN A 161 29.50 -1.01 -21.26
N GLU A 162 28.92 -1.55 -20.19
CA GLU A 162 28.25 -2.87 -20.24
C GLU A 162 27.06 -2.84 -21.21
N ALA A 163 26.23 -1.79 -21.15
CA ALA A 163 25.10 -1.62 -22.06
C ALA A 163 25.55 -1.57 -23.53
N CYS A 164 26.60 -0.80 -23.83
CA CYS A 164 27.17 -0.71 -25.19
C CYS A 164 27.76 -2.05 -25.64
N GLY A 165 28.50 -2.74 -24.77
CA GLY A 165 29.10 -4.04 -25.08
C GLY A 165 28.05 -5.11 -25.38
N HIS A 166 26.92 -5.07 -24.67
CA HIS A 166 25.79 -5.96 -24.94
C HIS A 166 25.16 -5.70 -26.30
N LEU A 167 24.84 -4.44 -26.62
CA LEU A 167 24.22 -4.06 -27.89
C LEU A 167 25.15 -4.25 -29.11
N ASN A 168 26.47 -4.17 -28.89
CA ASN A 168 27.49 -4.47 -29.90
C ASN A 168 27.75 -5.97 -30.08
N GLY A 169 27.20 -6.83 -29.22
CA GLY A 169 27.47 -8.27 -29.22
C GLY A 169 28.88 -8.65 -28.75
N THR A 170 29.66 -7.70 -28.21
CA THR A 170 31.04 -7.96 -27.73
C THR A 170 31.06 -8.48 -26.30
N ALA A 171 30.04 -8.19 -25.50
CA ALA A 171 29.90 -8.67 -24.12
C ALA A 171 28.43 -8.92 -23.78
N VAL A 172 27.97 -10.17 -23.93
CA VAL A 172 26.57 -10.54 -23.66
C VAL A 172 26.32 -10.57 -22.15
N ILE A 173 25.38 -9.75 -21.68
CA ILE A 173 24.88 -9.77 -20.31
C ILE A 173 23.80 -10.86 -20.22
N PRO A 174 23.94 -11.84 -19.33
CA PRO A 174 22.90 -12.85 -19.15
C PRO A 174 21.64 -12.20 -18.53
N PRO A 175 20.43 -12.59 -18.96
CA PRO A 175 19.20 -12.18 -18.31
C PRO A 175 19.21 -12.59 -16.83
N ASN A 176 18.68 -11.73 -15.97
CA ASN A 176 18.48 -12.04 -14.56
C ASN A 176 17.47 -13.20 -14.46
N PRO A 177 17.75 -14.26 -13.69
CA PRO A 177 16.87 -15.41 -13.61
C PRO A 177 15.50 -15.02 -13.05
N PRO A 178 14.40 -15.60 -13.59
CA PRO A 178 13.07 -15.29 -13.09
C PRO A 178 12.94 -15.72 -11.64
N LEU A 179 12.46 -14.82 -10.79
CA LEU A 179 12.17 -15.11 -9.41
C LEU A 179 10.85 -15.86 -9.34
N LYS A 180 10.89 -17.07 -8.77
CA LYS A 180 9.66 -17.79 -8.44
C LYS A 180 9.02 -17.15 -7.23
N TRP A 181 7.71 -16.94 -7.30
CA TRP A 181 6.90 -16.72 -6.11
C TRP A 181 7.11 -17.92 -5.18
N SER A 182 7.84 -17.71 -4.10
CA SER A 182 8.10 -18.71 -3.09
C SER A 182 7.53 -18.23 -1.77
N GLU A 183 6.89 -19.15 -1.04
CA GLU A 183 6.49 -18.98 0.34
C GLU A 183 7.77 -18.86 1.20
N GLN A 184 8.42 -17.70 1.17
CA GLN A 184 9.50 -17.41 2.11
C GLN A 184 8.92 -17.49 3.53
N LYS A 185 9.66 -18.10 4.47
CA LYS A 185 9.28 -18.10 5.88
C LYS A 185 9.21 -16.65 6.37
N LYS A 186 8.00 -16.15 6.52
CA LYS A 186 7.73 -14.79 7.01
C LYS A 186 8.03 -14.75 8.51
N THR A 187 8.96 -13.88 8.89
CA THR A 187 9.26 -13.59 10.29
C THR A 187 8.51 -12.34 10.69
N PHE A 188 7.53 -12.49 11.57
CA PHE A 188 6.81 -11.37 12.13
C PHE A 188 7.54 -10.87 13.38
N PRO A 189 7.67 -9.55 13.58
CA PRO A 189 8.33 -8.99 14.75
C PRO A 189 7.54 -9.19 16.05
N TYR A 190 6.25 -9.54 15.96
CA TYR A 190 5.37 -9.74 17.10
C TYR A 190 4.45 -10.94 16.87
N ASP A 191 4.19 -11.71 17.93
CA ASP A 191 3.26 -12.83 17.94
C ASP A 191 2.15 -12.63 18.99
N PHE A 192 0.93 -13.09 18.69
CA PHE A 192 -0.21 -13.00 19.59
C PHE A 192 -0.04 -13.78 20.90
N SER A 193 0.86 -14.77 20.93
CA SER A 193 1.22 -15.52 22.13
C SER A 193 1.96 -14.66 23.16
N GLU A 194 2.64 -13.60 22.74
CA GLU A 194 3.36 -12.65 23.61
C GLU A 194 2.43 -11.68 24.33
N ILE A 195 1.25 -11.43 23.77
CA ILE A 195 0.25 -10.55 24.37
C ILE A 195 -0.37 -11.30 25.56
N LYS A 196 -0.05 -10.91 26.78
CA LYS A 196 -0.62 -11.54 27.97
C LYS A 196 -2.01 -10.99 28.30
N GLY A 197 -2.95 -11.88 28.61
CA GLY A 197 -4.35 -11.53 28.86
C GLY A 197 -5.09 -11.00 27.62
N GLN A 198 -6.05 -10.09 27.83
CA GLN A 198 -6.81 -9.38 26.77
C GLN A 198 -7.55 -10.30 25.79
N MET A 199 -8.11 -11.41 26.27
CA MET A 199 -8.80 -12.40 25.41
C MET A 199 -9.90 -11.76 24.55
N ALA A 200 -10.67 -10.82 25.10
CA ALA A 200 -11.70 -10.10 24.36
C ALA A 200 -11.13 -9.27 23.20
N ALA A 201 -9.98 -8.61 23.41
CA ALA A 201 -9.32 -7.81 22.37
C ALA A 201 -8.64 -8.67 21.31
N LYS A 202 -8.04 -9.81 21.69
CA LYS A 202 -7.52 -10.79 20.74
C LYS A 202 -8.63 -11.36 19.85
N ARG A 203 -9.75 -11.75 20.47
CA ARG A 203 -10.93 -12.26 19.76
C ARG A 203 -11.51 -11.22 18.80
N ALA A 204 -11.63 -9.98 19.25
CA ALA A 204 -12.08 -8.89 18.39
C ALA A 204 -11.12 -8.61 17.22
N ALA A 205 -9.80 -8.68 17.44
CA ALA A 205 -8.81 -8.55 16.37
C ALA A 205 -8.93 -9.70 15.35
N GLU A 206 -9.10 -10.93 15.80
CA GLU A 206 -9.36 -12.10 14.94
C GLU A 206 -10.61 -11.87 14.06
N ILE A 207 -11.73 -11.47 14.67
CA ILE A 207 -12.97 -11.17 13.95
C ILE A 207 -12.76 -10.03 12.95
N ALA A 208 -12.06 -8.98 13.39
CA ALA A 208 -11.82 -7.83 12.56
C ALA A 208 -11.02 -8.18 11.30
N VAL A 209 -9.96 -8.97 11.46
CA VAL A 209 -9.11 -9.44 10.36
C VAL A 209 -9.85 -10.41 9.44
N ALA A 210 -10.66 -11.31 9.99
CA ALA A 210 -11.44 -12.27 9.21
C ALA A 210 -12.45 -11.59 8.27
N GLY A 211 -13.12 -10.53 8.73
CA GLY A 211 -14.14 -9.81 7.96
C GLY A 211 -13.66 -8.52 7.29
N ASN A 212 -12.38 -8.16 7.43
CA ASN A 212 -11.81 -6.86 7.05
C ASN A 212 -12.60 -5.68 7.65
N HIS A 213 -12.90 -5.76 8.95
CA HIS A 213 -13.61 -4.74 9.71
C HIS A 213 -12.63 -3.75 10.34
N ASN A 214 -13.05 -2.49 10.45
CA ASN A 214 -12.25 -1.48 11.12
C ASN A 214 -12.39 -1.61 12.65
N LEU A 215 -11.29 -1.45 13.38
CA LEU A 215 -11.18 -1.72 14.81
C LEU A 215 -10.80 -0.47 15.59
N LEU A 216 -11.53 -0.19 16.67
CA LEU A 216 -11.19 0.85 17.65
C LEU A 216 -10.81 0.22 19.00
N LEU A 217 -9.59 0.49 19.45
CA LEU A 217 -9.06 0.08 20.74
C LEU A 217 -9.12 1.25 21.72
N ILE A 218 -9.90 1.12 22.78
CA ILE A 218 -10.05 2.12 23.83
C ILE A 218 -9.43 1.57 25.12
N GLY A 219 -8.51 2.30 25.75
CA GLY A 219 -7.96 1.84 27.01
C GLY A 219 -6.94 2.80 27.61
N SER A 220 -6.60 2.63 28.88
CA SER A 220 -5.59 3.46 29.54
C SER A 220 -4.18 3.21 28.99
N PRO A 221 -3.20 4.09 29.24
CA PRO A 221 -1.81 3.86 28.87
C PRO A 221 -1.27 2.55 29.45
N GLY A 222 -0.50 1.80 28.67
CA GLY A 222 0.06 0.51 29.10
C GLY A 222 -0.87 -0.71 28.96
N SER A 223 -2.11 -0.54 28.47
CA SER A 223 -3.03 -1.68 28.24
C SER A 223 -2.67 -2.59 27.04
N GLY A 224 -1.59 -2.30 26.32
CA GLY A 224 -1.12 -3.11 25.20
C GLY A 224 -1.75 -2.82 23.83
N LYS A 225 -2.47 -1.68 23.67
CA LYS A 225 -3.12 -1.28 22.40
C LYS A 225 -2.17 -1.34 21.19
N THR A 226 -1.02 -0.68 21.30
CA THR A 226 0.00 -0.61 20.24
C THR A 226 0.60 -1.99 19.94
N MET A 227 0.81 -2.83 20.97
CA MET A 227 1.34 -4.19 20.80
C MET A 227 0.32 -5.08 20.07
N LEU A 228 -0.97 -5.01 20.44
CA LEU A 228 -2.03 -5.72 19.74
C LEU A 228 -2.10 -5.28 18.27
N ALA A 229 -2.12 -3.97 18.00
CA ALA A 229 -2.18 -3.44 16.65
C ALA A 229 -0.98 -3.88 15.79
N ARG A 230 0.24 -3.81 16.31
CA ARG A 230 1.46 -4.25 15.62
C ARG A 230 1.53 -5.76 15.39
N SER A 231 0.77 -6.53 16.15
CA SER A 231 0.67 -7.98 15.97
C SER A 231 -0.33 -8.36 14.87
N ILE A 232 -1.28 -7.49 14.49
CA ILE A 232 -2.33 -7.80 13.48
C ILE A 232 -1.77 -8.32 12.14
N PRO A 233 -0.68 -7.77 11.57
CA PRO A 233 -0.07 -8.32 10.35
C PRO A 233 0.30 -9.80 10.45
N SER A 234 0.61 -10.30 11.66
CA SER A 234 0.93 -11.71 11.88
C SER A 234 -0.29 -12.65 11.84
N ILE A 235 -1.52 -12.14 11.87
CA ILE A 235 -2.74 -12.96 11.76
C ILE A 235 -3.50 -12.73 10.45
N LEU A 236 -3.07 -11.76 9.64
CA LEU A 236 -3.61 -11.55 8.30
C LEU A 236 -3.27 -12.75 7.38
N PRO A 237 -4.19 -13.14 6.48
CA PRO A 237 -3.91 -14.12 5.45
C PRO A 237 -2.79 -13.65 4.52
N GLU A 238 -2.11 -14.61 3.92
CA GLU A 238 -0.99 -14.33 3.03
C GLU A 238 -1.43 -13.53 1.79
N LEU A 239 -0.49 -12.78 1.22
CA LEU A 239 -0.72 -12.07 -0.04
C LEU A 239 -0.81 -13.09 -1.18
N THR A 240 -1.75 -12.87 -2.09
CA THR A 240 -1.65 -13.46 -3.43
C THR A 240 -0.56 -12.75 -4.22
N MET A 241 -0.12 -13.36 -5.32
CA MET A 241 0.83 -12.73 -6.24
C MET A 241 0.26 -11.41 -6.81
N GLU A 242 -1.03 -11.37 -7.13
CA GLU A 242 -1.72 -10.19 -7.65
C GLU A 242 -1.70 -9.03 -6.63
N GLU A 243 -2.08 -9.31 -5.38
CA GLU A 243 -2.05 -8.32 -4.29
C GLU A 243 -0.61 -7.82 -4.05
N SER A 244 0.37 -8.74 -4.07
CA SER A 244 1.79 -8.40 -3.92
C SER A 244 2.29 -7.46 -5.02
N LEU A 245 1.94 -7.73 -6.28
CA LEU A 245 2.31 -6.88 -7.41
C LEU A 245 1.65 -5.50 -7.33
N GLU A 246 0.39 -5.40 -6.89
CA GLU A 246 -0.31 -4.12 -6.71
C GLU A 246 0.34 -3.26 -5.60
N ILE A 247 0.64 -3.85 -4.44
CA ILE A 247 1.36 -3.15 -3.36
C ILE A 247 2.74 -2.70 -3.83
N THR A 248 3.45 -3.57 -4.54
CA THR A 248 4.79 -3.27 -5.04
C THR A 248 4.78 -2.13 -6.05
N ARG A 249 3.75 -2.05 -6.92
CA ARG A 249 3.59 -0.90 -7.84
C ARG A 249 3.56 0.43 -7.08
N ILE A 250 2.78 0.51 -5.99
CA ILE A 250 2.67 1.72 -5.16
C ILE A 250 4.00 2.05 -4.48
N HIS A 251 4.65 1.05 -3.87
CA HIS A 251 5.90 1.23 -3.14
C HIS A 251 7.08 1.57 -4.07
N SER A 252 7.06 1.07 -5.31
CA SER A 252 8.04 1.37 -6.35
C SER A 252 8.00 2.85 -6.75
N VAL A 253 6.78 3.39 -6.94
CA VAL A 253 6.56 4.82 -7.24
C VAL A 253 6.94 5.70 -6.05
N ALA A 254 6.66 5.25 -4.83
CA ALA A 254 7.09 5.93 -3.60
C ALA A 254 8.61 5.87 -3.36
N GLY A 255 9.33 4.98 -4.06
CA GLY A 255 10.77 4.79 -3.93
C GLY A 255 11.19 4.04 -2.66
N GLU A 256 10.27 3.34 -1.99
CA GLU A 256 10.53 2.60 -0.75
C GLU A 256 11.14 1.20 -0.97
N LEU A 257 11.22 0.75 -2.22
CA LEU A 257 11.83 -0.53 -2.59
C LEU A 257 13.36 -0.46 -2.68
N LYS A 258 13.96 0.71 -2.51
CA LYS A 258 15.43 0.88 -2.56
C LYS A 258 16.11 0.03 -1.48
N GLY A 259 16.96 -0.91 -1.91
CA GLY A 259 17.67 -1.83 -1.03
C GLY A 259 16.87 -3.05 -0.58
N ARG A 260 15.61 -3.20 -1.01
CA ARG A 260 14.83 -4.44 -0.86
C ARG A 260 15.03 -5.33 -2.08
N THR A 261 15.14 -6.63 -1.86
CA THR A 261 15.22 -7.61 -2.94
C THR A 261 13.82 -8.06 -3.34
N GLY A 262 13.38 -7.69 -4.55
CA GLY A 262 12.15 -8.20 -5.16
C GLY A 262 10.88 -7.45 -4.78
N ILE A 263 9.74 -8.16 -4.81
CA ILE A 263 8.40 -7.62 -4.54
C ILE A 263 8.02 -7.71 -3.06
N VAL A 264 6.99 -6.97 -2.66
CA VAL A 264 6.48 -6.94 -1.28
C VAL A 264 5.78 -8.25 -0.94
N THR A 265 6.34 -9.05 -0.04
CA THR A 265 5.80 -10.37 0.35
C THR A 265 4.97 -10.35 1.64
N GLU A 266 4.99 -9.24 2.37
CA GLU A 266 4.31 -9.05 3.65
C GLU A 266 3.21 -7.99 3.55
N ARG A 267 2.12 -8.18 4.32
CA ARG A 267 1.02 -7.22 4.41
C ARG A 267 1.57 -5.90 5.02
N PRO A 268 1.44 -4.75 4.36
CA PRO A 268 1.95 -3.48 4.87
C PRO A 268 1.35 -3.13 6.23
N PHE A 269 2.17 -2.52 7.09
CA PHE A 269 1.72 -1.91 8.34
C PHE A 269 2.22 -0.47 8.39
N ARG A 270 1.31 0.49 8.35
CA ARG A 270 1.61 1.92 8.41
C ARG A 270 1.14 2.50 9.73
N SER A 271 1.97 3.36 10.32
CA SER A 271 1.72 3.97 11.62
C SER A 271 2.14 5.45 11.58
N PRO A 272 1.41 6.31 10.84
CA PRO A 272 1.70 7.73 10.79
C PRO A 272 1.71 8.36 12.17
N HIS A 273 2.63 9.30 12.40
CA HIS A 273 2.61 10.11 13.62
C HIS A 273 1.40 11.04 13.63
N HIS A 274 0.83 11.36 14.78
CA HIS A 274 -0.35 12.23 14.89
C HIS A 274 -0.14 13.67 14.36
N SER A 275 1.12 14.08 14.18
CA SER A 275 1.50 15.34 13.54
C SER A 275 1.60 15.26 12.01
N ALA A 276 1.24 14.13 11.40
CA ALA A 276 1.26 13.95 9.95
C ALA A 276 0.31 14.96 9.28
N SER A 277 0.80 15.56 8.20
CA SER A 277 0.02 16.50 7.40
C SER A 277 -0.92 15.76 6.44
N ILE A 278 -1.93 16.44 5.90
CA ILE A 278 -2.84 15.87 4.90
C ILE A 278 -2.07 15.31 3.69
N PRO A 279 -1.06 16.01 3.11
CA PRO A 279 -0.27 15.45 2.01
C PRO A 279 0.54 14.20 2.38
N ALA A 280 0.98 14.06 3.64
CA ALA A 280 1.66 12.84 4.08
C ALA A 280 0.69 11.65 4.18
N LEU A 281 -0.54 11.89 4.66
CA LEU A 281 -1.53 10.85 4.84
C LEU A 281 -2.20 10.43 3.51
N VAL A 282 -2.74 11.40 2.78
CA VAL A 282 -3.50 11.19 1.53
C VAL A 282 -2.57 11.04 0.32
N GLY A 283 -1.41 11.67 0.36
CA GLY A 283 -0.50 11.81 -0.78
C GLY A 283 -0.57 13.21 -1.40
N GLY A 284 0.36 13.49 -2.30
CA GLY A 284 0.41 14.76 -3.02
C GLY A 284 1.81 15.22 -3.40
N GLY A 285 2.05 16.53 -3.27
CA GLY A 285 3.25 17.18 -3.81
C GLY A 285 3.12 17.51 -5.30
N SER A 286 4.20 18.05 -5.88
CA SER A 286 4.26 18.38 -7.31
C SER A 286 4.12 17.15 -8.22
N ARG A 287 4.53 15.98 -7.71
CA ARG A 287 4.53 14.68 -8.41
C ARG A 287 3.34 13.79 -8.08
N ALA A 288 2.36 14.28 -7.31
CA ALA A 288 1.18 13.52 -6.88
C ALA A 288 1.53 12.12 -6.34
N LEU A 289 2.53 12.02 -5.44
CA LEU A 289 2.99 10.75 -4.88
C LEU A 289 1.95 10.14 -3.92
N PRO A 290 1.92 8.81 -3.75
CA PRO A 290 1.04 8.15 -2.79
C PRO A 290 1.38 8.56 -1.35
N GLY A 291 0.35 8.63 -0.49
CA GLY A 291 0.51 8.85 0.96
C GLY A 291 0.47 7.57 1.77
N GLU A 292 0.55 7.72 3.10
CA GLU A 292 0.50 6.62 4.08
C GLU A 292 -0.73 5.71 3.91
N ILE A 293 -1.87 6.26 3.47
CA ILE A 293 -3.08 5.48 3.23
C ILE A 293 -2.89 4.49 2.07
N SER A 294 -2.43 4.96 0.90
CA SER A 294 -2.19 4.09 -0.26
C SER A 294 -1.02 3.13 -0.01
N LEU A 295 -0.03 3.56 0.78
CA LEU A 295 1.08 2.71 1.21
C LEU A 295 0.66 1.60 2.19
N ALA A 296 -0.52 1.70 2.80
CA ALA A 296 -1.15 0.70 3.64
C ALA A 296 -2.09 -0.25 2.87
N HIS A 297 -2.19 -0.12 1.54
CA HIS A 297 -3.06 -0.94 0.71
C HIS A 297 -2.85 -2.45 0.93
N TYR A 298 -3.95 -3.19 0.99
CA TYR A 298 -4.10 -4.59 1.40
C TYR A 298 -3.51 -4.95 2.77
N GLY A 299 -3.17 -3.95 3.58
CA GLY A 299 -2.56 -4.09 4.89
C GLY A 299 -3.35 -3.38 5.97
N VAL A 300 -2.61 -2.79 6.92
CA VAL A 300 -3.16 -2.13 8.10
C VAL A 300 -2.66 -0.69 8.18
N LEU A 301 -3.59 0.24 8.34
CA LEU A 301 -3.30 1.61 8.77
C LEU A 301 -3.60 1.73 10.26
N PHE A 302 -2.55 1.85 11.07
CA PHE A 302 -2.64 2.03 12.51
C PHE A 302 -2.55 3.51 12.87
N MET A 303 -3.55 4.02 13.59
CA MET A 303 -3.58 5.39 14.09
C MET A 303 -3.62 5.39 15.61
N ASP A 304 -2.44 5.54 16.22
CA ASP A 304 -2.32 5.67 17.66
C ASP A 304 -2.75 7.06 18.12
N GLU A 305 -3.29 7.17 19.33
CA GLU A 305 -3.81 8.42 19.87
C GLU A 305 -4.82 9.11 18.92
N PHE A 306 -5.74 8.35 18.34
CA PHE A 306 -6.62 8.76 17.24
C PHE A 306 -7.27 10.17 17.39
N PRO A 307 -7.80 10.60 18.57
CA PRO A 307 -8.33 11.95 18.77
C PRO A 307 -7.29 13.09 18.76
N GLN A 308 -6.00 12.79 18.75
CA GLN A 308 -4.92 13.79 18.67
C GLN A 308 -4.61 14.24 17.25
N PHE A 309 -5.00 13.44 16.26
CA PHE A 309 -4.90 13.88 14.86
C PHE A 309 -5.77 15.12 14.62
N PRO A 310 -5.34 16.04 13.75
CA PRO A 310 -6.18 17.16 13.33
C PRO A 310 -7.50 16.66 12.73
N SER A 311 -8.61 17.32 13.03
CA SER A 311 -9.94 16.92 12.52
C SER A 311 -10.00 16.87 10.99
N THR A 312 -9.26 17.77 10.31
CA THR A 312 -9.15 17.78 8.85
C THR A 312 -8.47 16.52 8.30
N VAL A 313 -7.52 15.94 9.04
CA VAL A 313 -6.83 14.69 8.69
C VAL A 313 -7.76 13.50 8.90
N LEU A 314 -8.52 13.50 10.00
CA LEU A 314 -9.52 12.47 10.28
C LEU A 314 -10.65 12.45 9.25
N GLU A 315 -11.17 13.62 8.86
CA GLU A 315 -12.20 13.71 7.83
C GLU A 315 -11.71 13.24 6.45
N ALA A 316 -10.42 13.41 6.15
CA ALA A 316 -9.82 12.92 4.90
C ALA A 316 -9.82 11.40 4.77
N LEU A 317 -9.97 10.65 5.88
CA LEU A 317 -10.06 9.18 5.86
C LEU A 317 -11.40 8.66 5.32
N ARG A 318 -12.45 9.49 5.34
CA ARG A 318 -13.81 9.03 5.04
C ARG A 318 -13.95 8.44 3.65
N GLN A 319 -13.43 9.14 2.64
CA GLN A 319 -13.46 8.71 1.25
C GLN A 319 -12.67 7.40 1.03
N PRO A 320 -11.40 7.27 1.47
CA PRO A 320 -10.68 6.00 1.38
C PRO A 320 -11.38 4.82 2.07
N LEU A 321 -12.00 5.04 3.24
CA LEU A 321 -12.77 4.02 3.96
C LEU A 321 -14.11 3.66 3.28
N GLU A 322 -14.53 4.44 2.29
CA GLU A 322 -15.77 4.26 1.53
C GLU A 322 -15.50 3.58 0.20
N ASP A 323 -14.63 4.18 -0.59
CA ASP A 323 -14.43 3.84 -1.99
C ASP A 323 -13.23 2.91 -2.20
N GLY A 324 -12.37 2.76 -1.18
CA GLY A 324 -11.13 1.98 -1.30
C GLY A 324 -10.11 2.59 -2.25
N VAL A 325 -10.29 3.85 -2.66
CA VAL A 325 -9.40 4.58 -3.58
C VAL A 325 -9.21 6.03 -3.13
N ILE A 326 -8.08 6.61 -3.52
CA ILE A 326 -7.76 8.03 -3.33
C ILE A 326 -7.51 8.67 -4.68
N THR A 327 -8.27 9.72 -4.98
CA THR A 327 -8.03 10.57 -6.14
C THR A 327 -7.23 11.81 -5.76
N ILE A 328 -6.03 11.95 -6.30
CA ILE A 328 -5.20 13.13 -6.14
C ILE A 328 -5.32 13.99 -7.40
N THR A 329 -5.96 15.15 -7.25
CA THR A 329 -6.07 16.15 -8.33
C THR A 329 -5.17 17.34 -8.04
N ARG A 330 -4.26 17.65 -8.97
CA ARG A 330 -3.39 18.85 -8.96
C ARG A 330 -3.38 19.50 -10.34
N ALA A 331 -2.88 20.73 -10.41
CA ALA A 331 -2.89 21.54 -11.63
C ALA A 331 -2.23 20.87 -12.86
N ALA A 332 -1.37 19.86 -12.65
CA ALA A 332 -0.65 19.16 -13.71
C ALA A 332 -1.08 17.70 -13.95
N ALA A 333 -1.87 17.08 -13.06
CA ALA A 333 -2.26 15.66 -13.19
C ALA A 333 -3.45 15.28 -12.28
N LYS A 334 -4.26 14.33 -12.74
CA LYS A 334 -5.22 13.55 -11.94
C LYS A 334 -4.70 12.12 -11.85
N THR A 335 -4.50 11.61 -10.65
CA THR A 335 -4.04 10.23 -10.42
C THR A 335 -4.90 9.57 -9.36
N GLU A 336 -5.24 8.31 -9.59
CA GLU A 336 -5.98 7.48 -8.65
C GLU A 336 -5.04 6.42 -8.06
N PHE A 337 -5.09 6.27 -6.74
CA PHE A 337 -4.30 5.28 -6.00
C PHE A 337 -5.24 4.35 -5.24
N PRO A 338 -5.03 3.03 -5.29
CA PRO A 338 -5.79 2.10 -4.48
C PRO A 338 -5.43 2.28 -2.99
N ALA A 339 -6.43 2.07 -2.16
CA ALA A 339 -6.44 2.38 -0.73
C ALA A 339 -7.38 1.44 0.04
N GLU A 340 -7.46 0.17 -0.36
CA GLU A 340 -8.12 -0.85 0.47
C GLU A 340 -7.23 -1.21 1.67
N PHE A 341 -7.53 -0.73 2.87
CA PHE A 341 -6.78 -1.06 4.09
C PHE A 341 -7.73 -1.31 5.25
N MET A 342 -7.26 -2.05 6.25
CA MET A 342 -7.95 -2.17 7.54
C MET A 342 -7.51 -1.02 8.45
N LEU A 343 -8.44 -0.18 8.91
CA LEU A 343 -8.14 0.85 9.90
C LEU A 343 -8.14 0.24 11.30
N VAL A 344 -7.03 0.42 12.01
CA VAL A 344 -6.90 0.12 13.44
C VAL A 344 -6.63 1.42 14.17
N ALA A 345 -7.61 1.94 14.87
CA ALA A 345 -7.49 3.15 15.67
C ALA A 345 -7.28 2.77 17.14
N ALA A 346 -6.40 3.48 17.83
CA ALA A 346 -6.25 3.37 19.28
C ALA A 346 -6.47 4.73 19.93
N MET A 347 -7.18 4.76 21.05
CA MET A 347 -7.37 5.98 21.81
C MET A 347 -7.42 5.73 23.32
N ASN A 348 -7.11 6.78 24.06
CA ASN A 348 -7.36 6.82 25.49
C ASN A 348 -8.83 7.22 25.74
N PRO A 349 -9.44 6.83 26.87
CA PRO A 349 -10.83 7.19 27.15
C PRO A 349 -11.02 8.68 27.49
N CYS A 350 -9.95 9.39 27.83
CA CYS A 350 -9.89 10.82 28.11
C CYS A 350 -8.47 11.38 27.88
N PRO A 351 -8.26 12.71 27.90
CA PRO A 351 -6.92 13.30 27.73
C PRO A 351 -5.87 12.80 28.72
N CYS A 352 -6.22 12.57 29.98
CA CYS A 352 -5.29 12.04 30.99
C CYS A 352 -5.16 10.52 30.99
N GLY A 353 -5.94 9.80 30.18
CA GLY A 353 -5.92 8.33 30.08
C GLY A 353 -6.56 7.55 31.22
N ASN A 354 -6.87 8.18 32.36
CA ASN A 354 -7.31 7.48 33.58
C ASN A 354 -8.83 7.39 33.75
N TYR A 355 -9.63 7.82 32.76
CA TYR A 355 -11.08 7.72 32.87
C TYR A 355 -11.53 6.26 32.88
N GLY A 356 -12.13 5.82 33.99
CA GLY A 356 -12.53 4.43 34.19
C GLY A 356 -11.37 3.51 34.61
N SER A 357 -10.18 4.05 34.92
CA SER A 357 -9.09 3.25 35.50
C SER A 357 -9.43 2.82 36.92
N LYS A 358 -9.01 1.61 37.30
CA LYS A 358 -9.15 1.07 38.66
C LYS A 358 -8.03 1.56 39.59
N THR A 359 -6.92 2.03 39.04
CA THR A 359 -5.69 2.33 39.79
C THR A 359 -5.43 3.82 39.95
N LYS A 360 -5.85 4.65 38.97
CA LYS A 360 -5.61 6.10 38.97
C LYS A 360 -6.90 6.87 38.77
N GLU A 361 -7.07 7.94 39.55
CA GLU A 361 -8.19 8.86 39.36
C GLU A 361 -8.01 9.74 38.12
N CYS A 362 -9.12 9.97 37.42
CA CYS A 362 -9.19 10.88 36.30
C CYS A 362 -9.26 12.34 36.80
N ARG A 363 -8.36 13.19 36.30
CA ARG A 363 -8.31 14.63 36.64
C ARG A 363 -9.05 15.51 35.63
N CYS A 364 -9.61 14.94 34.57
CA CYS A 364 -10.31 15.69 33.53
C CYS A 364 -11.75 16.00 33.95
N SER A 365 -12.22 17.21 33.64
CA SER A 365 -13.64 17.54 33.77
C SER A 365 -14.48 16.83 32.71
N ALA A 366 -15.80 16.70 32.96
CA ALA A 366 -16.72 16.10 31.99
C ALA A 366 -16.66 16.79 30.62
N VAL A 367 -16.60 18.13 30.60
CA VAL A 367 -16.48 18.94 29.38
C VAL A 367 -15.17 18.65 28.62
N GLN A 368 -14.05 18.47 29.33
CA GLN A 368 -12.77 18.11 28.70
C GLN A 368 -12.81 16.72 28.07
N ILE A 369 -13.46 15.77 28.74
CA ILE A 369 -13.62 14.40 28.24
C ILE A 369 -14.50 14.39 26.99
N GLU A 370 -15.64 15.07 27.04
CA GLU A 370 -16.56 15.17 25.92
C GLU A 370 -15.91 15.87 24.72
N LYS A 371 -15.23 16.99 24.93
CA LYS A 371 -14.50 17.71 23.87
C LYS A 371 -13.43 16.84 23.21
N TYR A 372 -12.73 16.01 23.98
CA TYR A 372 -11.73 15.08 23.46
C TYR A 372 -12.37 13.99 22.58
N ARG A 373 -13.45 13.38 23.06
CA ARG A 373 -14.17 12.31 22.33
C ARG A 373 -14.89 12.83 21.09
N ASN A 374 -15.40 14.06 21.13
CA ASN A 374 -16.08 14.71 20.01
C ASN A 374 -15.14 15.20 18.90
N ARG A 375 -13.82 15.07 19.05
CA ARG A 375 -12.88 15.27 17.93
C ARG A 375 -13.05 14.22 16.84
N ILE A 376 -13.54 13.02 17.20
CA ILE A 376 -13.91 12.00 16.23
C ILE A 376 -15.37 12.24 15.85
N SER A 377 -15.61 12.47 14.56
CA SER A 377 -16.95 12.74 14.06
C SER A 377 -17.82 11.48 14.08
N SER A 378 -19.12 11.63 14.30
CA SER A 378 -20.06 10.49 14.25
C SER A 378 -20.00 9.72 12.92
N PRO A 379 -19.90 10.37 11.74
CA PRO A 379 -19.73 9.65 10.48
C PRO A 379 -18.47 8.78 10.41
N LEU A 380 -17.39 9.17 11.10
CA LEU A 380 -16.15 8.39 11.14
C LEU A 380 -16.23 7.27 12.19
N LEU A 381 -16.78 7.53 13.38
CA LEU A 381 -17.06 6.50 14.39
C LEU A 381 -18.00 5.44 13.88
N ASP A 382 -18.96 5.83 13.03
CA ASP A 382 -19.77 4.86 12.32
C ASP A 382 -18.82 3.88 11.66
N ARG A 383 -17.86 4.31 10.81
CA ARG A 383 -16.91 3.47 10.03
C ARG A 383 -15.99 2.55 10.83
N LEU A 384 -15.95 2.65 12.15
CA LEU A 384 -15.26 1.71 13.02
C LEU A 384 -16.25 0.62 13.44
N ASP A 385 -16.17 -0.56 12.84
CA ASP A 385 -17.17 -1.62 13.00
C ASP A 385 -17.14 -2.23 14.40
N ILE A 386 -15.95 -2.39 14.98
CA ILE A 386 -15.71 -3.11 16.22
C ILE A 386 -15.04 -2.17 17.23
N HIS A 387 -15.67 -1.93 18.37
CA HIS A 387 -15.07 -1.20 19.48
C HIS A 387 -14.73 -2.16 20.62
N VAL A 388 -13.52 -2.01 21.17
CA VAL A 388 -13.06 -2.84 22.29
C VAL A 388 -12.44 -1.97 23.36
N GLU A 389 -12.88 -2.20 24.59
CA GLU A 389 -12.23 -1.66 25.77
C GLU A 389 -11.15 -2.64 26.25
N MET A 390 -9.90 -2.16 26.29
CA MET A 390 -8.75 -2.87 26.84
C MET A 390 -8.46 -2.37 28.24
N ASN A 391 -8.58 -3.27 29.21
CA ASN A 391 -8.31 -2.98 30.61
C ASN A 391 -6.80 -2.94 30.89
N GLU A 392 -6.40 -2.45 32.07
CA GLU A 392 -5.03 -2.61 32.55
C GLU A 392 -4.72 -4.10 32.73
N VAL A 393 -3.55 -4.55 32.27
CA VAL A 393 -3.12 -5.94 32.43
C VAL A 393 -2.78 -6.17 33.90
N ASN A 394 -3.46 -7.11 34.55
CA ASN A 394 -3.19 -7.44 35.95
C ASN A 394 -1.81 -8.09 36.10
N TYR A 395 -1.19 -7.93 37.27
CA TYR A 395 0.10 -8.55 37.57
C TYR A 395 0.09 -10.08 37.40
N ASP A 396 -1.02 -10.73 37.75
CA ASP A 396 -1.19 -12.18 37.59
C ASP A 396 -1.20 -12.61 36.12
N ASP A 397 -1.78 -11.79 35.23
CA ASP A 397 -1.75 -12.05 33.79
C ASP A 397 -0.33 -11.84 33.23
N LEU A 398 0.41 -10.85 33.74
CA LEU A 398 1.80 -10.59 33.34
C LEU A 398 2.76 -11.71 33.79
N THR A 399 2.51 -12.33 34.94
CA THR A 399 3.35 -13.39 35.52
C THR A 399 2.91 -14.80 35.14
N SER A 400 1.70 -14.95 34.56
CA SER A 400 1.22 -16.22 34.02
C SER A 400 2.21 -16.84 33.03
N ALA A 401 2.46 -18.14 33.24
CA ALA A 401 3.24 -19.01 32.36
C ALA A 401 2.38 -19.68 31.28
N LYS A 402 1.07 -19.45 31.24
CA LYS A 402 0.22 -19.99 30.17
C LYS A 402 0.58 -19.29 28.86
N ALA A 403 1.11 -20.07 27.92
CA ALA A 403 1.34 -19.58 26.56
C ALA A 403 0.00 -19.14 25.96
N GLY A 404 -0.03 -17.90 25.45
CA GLY A 404 -1.16 -17.44 24.66
C GLY A 404 -1.26 -18.23 23.36
N GLU A 405 -2.40 -18.14 22.70
CA GLU A 405 -2.56 -18.71 21.36
C GLU A 405 -1.61 -18.02 20.36
N SER A 406 -0.95 -18.81 19.51
CA SER A 406 0.02 -18.30 18.53
C SER A 406 -0.66 -17.60 17.36
N SER A 407 0.05 -16.65 16.75
CA SER A 407 -0.45 -15.97 15.55
C SER A 407 -0.76 -16.92 14.41
N ALA A 408 0.00 -18.02 14.27
CA ALA A 408 -0.22 -19.02 13.24
C ALA A 408 -1.57 -19.74 13.39
N ALA A 409 -1.97 -20.09 14.63
CA ALA A 409 -3.25 -20.74 14.89
C ALA A 409 -4.43 -19.81 14.58
N ILE A 410 -4.34 -18.54 14.99
CA ILE A 410 -5.35 -17.53 14.67
C ILE A 410 -5.41 -17.29 13.16
N ARG A 411 -4.27 -17.15 12.49
CA ARG A 411 -4.18 -16.97 11.03
C ARG A 411 -4.87 -18.11 10.27
N ALA A 412 -4.72 -19.35 10.73
CA ALA A 412 -5.35 -20.50 10.09
C ALA A 412 -6.89 -20.38 10.10
N ARG A 413 -7.48 -19.98 11.23
CA ARG A 413 -8.93 -19.75 11.33
C ARG A 413 -9.40 -18.57 10.50
N VAL A 414 -8.67 -17.45 10.55
CA VAL A 414 -8.92 -16.27 9.71
C VAL A 414 -8.89 -16.63 8.22
N THR A 415 -7.89 -17.41 7.79
CA THR A 415 -7.74 -17.86 6.40
C THR A 415 -8.90 -18.75 5.98
N ALA A 416 -9.34 -19.67 6.85
CA ALA A 416 -10.50 -20.50 6.60
C ALA A 416 -11.78 -19.67 6.43
N ALA A 417 -12.01 -18.68 7.31
CA ALA A 417 -13.14 -17.77 7.21
C ALA A 417 -13.10 -16.94 5.92
N ARG A 418 -11.94 -16.40 5.53
CA ARG A 418 -11.77 -15.66 4.26
C ARG A 418 -12.01 -16.53 3.04
N LYS A 419 -11.59 -17.79 3.06
CA LYS A 419 -11.86 -18.74 1.97
C LYS A 419 -13.37 -18.94 1.76
N ARG A 420 -14.13 -19.06 2.86
CA ARG A 420 -15.61 -19.15 2.80
C ARG A 420 -16.23 -17.89 2.23
N GLN A 421 -15.74 -16.70 2.61
CA GLN A 421 -16.21 -15.42 2.07
C GLN A 421 -15.93 -15.31 0.57
N LYS A 422 -14.70 -15.62 0.15
CA LYS A 422 -14.30 -15.59 -1.27
C LYS A 422 -15.15 -16.51 -2.14
N GLU A 423 -15.45 -17.72 -1.66
CA GLU A 423 -16.33 -18.64 -2.37
C GLU A 423 -17.78 -18.11 -2.43
N ARG A 424 -18.28 -17.60 -1.30
CA ARG A 424 -19.65 -17.07 -1.21
C ARG A 424 -19.89 -15.87 -2.13
N TYR A 425 -18.89 -15.02 -2.32
CA TYR A 425 -19.04 -13.74 -3.02
C TYR A 425 -18.46 -13.71 -4.43
N LYS A 426 -18.06 -14.87 -4.95
CA LYS A 426 -17.41 -15.02 -6.26
C LYS A 426 -18.13 -14.29 -7.41
N ASP A 427 -19.46 -14.23 -7.35
CA ASP A 427 -20.31 -13.63 -8.40
C ASP A 427 -20.80 -12.21 -8.09
N ASP A 428 -20.57 -11.69 -6.87
CA ASP A 428 -21.13 -10.40 -6.41
C ASP A 428 -20.06 -9.28 -6.31
N GLY A 429 -18.81 -9.55 -6.70
CA GLY A 429 -17.75 -8.54 -6.81
C GLY A 429 -17.25 -7.97 -5.48
N ILE A 430 -17.56 -8.62 -4.35
CA ILE A 430 -17.04 -8.26 -3.02
C ILE A 430 -16.12 -9.37 -2.49
N LEU A 431 -15.16 -9.00 -1.65
CA LEU A 431 -14.18 -9.95 -1.08
C LEU A 431 -14.46 -10.26 0.39
N PHE A 432 -15.06 -9.32 1.12
CA PHE A 432 -15.19 -9.39 2.57
C PHE A 432 -16.59 -9.09 3.09
N ASN A 433 -16.92 -9.64 4.26
CA ASN A 433 -18.17 -9.36 4.95
C ASN A 433 -18.37 -7.87 5.28
N SER A 434 -17.29 -7.10 5.50
CA SER A 434 -17.38 -5.65 5.74
C SER A 434 -17.97 -4.87 4.54
N GLN A 435 -17.82 -5.38 3.31
CA GLN A 435 -18.30 -4.76 2.07
C GLN A 435 -19.77 -5.08 1.74
N LEU A 436 -20.45 -5.92 2.54
CA LEU A 436 -21.84 -6.30 2.29
C LEU A 436 -22.77 -5.08 2.19
N THR A 437 -23.52 -4.97 1.10
CA THR A 437 -24.58 -3.98 0.92
C THR A 437 -25.91 -4.53 1.45
N THR A 438 -26.89 -3.65 1.73
CA THR A 438 -28.20 -4.07 2.25
C THR A 438 -28.88 -5.20 1.44
N PRO A 439 -28.87 -5.18 0.09
CA PRO A 439 -29.39 -6.29 -0.71
C PRO A 439 -28.62 -7.61 -0.48
N LEU A 440 -27.29 -7.55 -0.47
CA LEU A 440 -26.44 -8.73 -0.26
C LEU A 440 -26.56 -9.31 1.16
N MET A 441 -26.82 -8.46 2.16
CA MET A 441 -27.09 -8.91 3.53
C MET A 441 -28.34 -9.77 3.60
N ARG A 442 -29.42 -9.43 2.88
CA ARG A 442 -30.65 -10.25 2.84
C ARG A 442 -30.38 -11.63 2.21
N LYS A 443 -29.46 -11.71 1.24
CA LYS A 443 -29.06 -12.95 0.58
C LYS A 443 -28.19 -13.84 1.49
N TYR A 444 -27.20 -13.26 2.16
CA TYR A 444 -26.11 -14.01 2.80
C TYR A 444 -26.12 -14.04 4.33
N CYS A 445 -26.88 -13.16 4.98
CA CYS A 445 -26.96 -13.08 6.44
C CYS A 445 -28.26 -13.70 6.95
N ARG A 446 -28.53 -14.95 6.57
CA ARG A 446 -29.68 -15.70 7.09
C ARG A 446 -29.49 -15.96 8.58
N MET A 447 -30.52 -15.65 9.37
CA MET A 447 -30.48 -15.75 10.82
C MET A 447 -31.47 -16.82 11.32
N THR A 448 -31.20 -17.37 12.50
CA THR A 448 -32.21 -18.13 13.25
C THR A 448 -33.23 -17.19 13.88
N ALA A 449 -34.48 -17.63 14.10
CA ALA A 449 -35.52 -16.81 14.72
C ALA A 449 -35.08 -16.18 16.06
N GLU A 450 -34.40 -16.94 16.92
CA GLU A 450 -33.86 -16.42 18.19
C GLU A 450 -32.83 -15.30 18.02
N ALA A 451 -32.07 -15.32 16.92
CA ALA A 451 -31.07 -14.30 16.62
C ALA A 451 -31.73 -13.01 16.11
N GLU A 452 -32.79 -13.14 15.31
CA GLU A 452 -33.60 -12.00 14.86
C GLU A 452 -34.30 -11.31 16.03
N GLU A 453 -34.90 -12.08 16.95
CA GLU A 453 -35.54 -11.55 18.15
C GLU A 453 -34.54 -10.84 19.07
N LEU A 454 -33.35 -11.42 19.26
CA LEU A 454 -32.28 -10.79 20.03
C LEU A 454 -31.82 -9.49 19.38
N LEU A 455 -31.63 -9.47 18.06
CA LEU A 455 -31.19 -8.30 17.32
C LEU A 455 -32.25 -7.18 17.37
N HIS A 456 -33.53 -7.54 17.23
CA HIS A 456 -34.65 -6.62 17.39
C HIS A 456 -34.68 -6.01 18.80
N SER A 457 -34.53 -6.84 19.83
CA SER A 457 -34.48 -6.38 21.23
C SER A 457 -33.28 -5.46 21.48
N ALA A 458 -32.11 -5.78 20.93
CA ALA A 458 -30.90 -4.97 21.02
C ALA A 458 -31.06 -3.61 20.32
N TYR A 459 -31.74 -3.57 19.18
CA TYR A 459 -32.01 -2.35 18.42
C TYR A 459 -32.73 -1.29 19.28
N TYR A 460 -33.81 -1.68 19.98
CA TYR A 460 -34.55 -0.76 20.84
C TYR A 460 -33.83 -0.48 22.16
N LYS A 461 -33.21 -1.50 22.79
CA LYS A 461 -32.56 -1.34 24.09
C LYS A 461 -31.36 -0.38 24.02
N PHE A 462 -30.51 -0.54 23.01
CA PHE A 462 -29.31 0.28 22.81
C PHE A 462 -29.53 1.45 21.85
N LYS A 463 -30.78 1.68 21.41
CA LYS A 463 -31.17 2.72 20.44
C LYS A 463 -30.24 2.75 19.22
N LEU A 464 -29.98 1.58 18.65
CA LEU A 464 -29.01 1.45 17.55
C LEU A 464 -29.48 2.24 16.33
N SER A 465 -28.56 2.97 15.70
CA SER A 465 -28.83 3.55 14.38
C SER A 465 -28.97 2.44 13.33
N ALA A 466 -29.60 2.72 12.19
CA ALA A 466 -29.67 1.77 11.07
C ALA A 466 -28.27 1.31 10.58
N ARG A 467 -27.26 2.18 10.70
CA ARG A 467 -25.85 1.87 10.39
C ARG A 467 -25.23 0.95 11.44
N ALA A 468 -25.48 1.20 12.72
CA ALA A 468 -25.01 0.31 13.79
C ALA A 468 -25.67 -1.08 13.67
N TYR A 469 -26.98 -1.13 13.41
CA TYR A 469 -27.73 -2.35 13.16
C TYR A 469 -27.12 -3.19 12.02
N THR A 470 -26.87 -2.57 10.86
CA THR A 470 -26.29 -3.28 9.71
C THR A 470 -24.88 -3.81 9.99
N ARG A 471 -24.07 -3.11 10.78
CA ARG A 471 -22.72 -3.57 11.18
C ARG A 471 -22.75 -4.76 12.11
N VAL A 472 -23.64 -4.75 13.11
CA VAL A 472 -23.82 -5.91 14.00
C VAL A 472 -24.07 -7.17 13.18
N ILE A 473 -24.89 -7.07 12.12
CA ILE A 473 -25.14 -8.20 11.21
C ILE A 473 -23.87 -8.62 10.46
N LYS A 474 -23.10 -7.68 9.92
CA LYS A 474 -21.83 -7.97 9.21
C LYS A 474 -20.81 -8.66 10.12
N VAL A 475 -20.65 -8.16 11.34
CA VAL A 475 -19.77 -8.75 12.36
C VAL A 475 -20.27 -10.13 12.77
N ALA A 476 -21.58 -10.30 12.99
CA ALA A 476 -22.17 -11.60 13.31
C ALA A 476 -21.99 -12.64 12.19
N ARG A 477 -22.05 -12.22 10.91
CA ARG A 477 -21.71 -13.07 9.75
C ARG A 477 -20.26 -13.52 9.78
N THR A 478 -19.34 -12.62 10.14
CA THR A 478 -17.91 -12.94 10.28
C THR A 478 -17.65 -13.92 11.43
N ILE A 479 -18.32 -13.74 12.56
CA ILE A 479 -18.24 -14.68 13.69
C ILE A 479 -18.74 -16.07 13.26
N ALA A 480 -19.87 -16.14 12.56
CA ALA A 480 -20.39 -17.39 12.02
C ALA A 480 -19.39 -18.06 11.05
N ASP A 481 -18.69 -17.28 10.23
CA ASP A 481 -17.68 -17.78 9.28
C ASP A 481 -16.45 -18.36 9.98
N ILE A 482 -15.99 -17.73 11.06
CA ILE A 482 -14.88 -18.25 11.89
C ILE A 482 -15.29 -19.59 12.53
N GLU A 483 -16.55 -19.73 12.95
CA GLU A 483 -17.10 -20.97 13.51
C GLU A 483 -17.51 -22.00 12.45
N GLY A 484 -17.41 -21.65 11.16
CA GLY A 484 -17.76 -22.53 10.05
C GLY A 484 -19.27 -22.78 9.87
N LYS A 485 -20.12 -21.89 10.38
CA LYS A 485 -21.59 -21.98 10.32
C LYS A 485 -22.19 -21.18 9.17
N ASP A 486 -23.16 -21.76 8.47
CA ASP A 486 -23.83 -21.09 7.35
C ASP A 486 -24.95 -20.15 7.77
N THR A 487 -25.52 -20.34 8.96
CA THR A 487 -26.57 -19.48 9.53
C THR A 487 -26.04 -18.70 10.73
N ILE A 488 -26.54 -17.48 10.89
CA ILE A 488 -26.22 -16.62 12.04
C ILE A 488 -27.12 -17.04 13.20
N GLY A 489 -26.52 -17.60 14.25
CA GLY A 489 -27.21 -17.97 15.48
C GLY A 489 -27.18 -16.88 16.55
N LYS A 490 -27.92 -17.12 17.63
CA LYS A 490 -28.04 -16.21 18.79
C LYS A 490 -26.70 -15.80 19.39
N ALA A 491 -25.77 -16.74 19.56
CA ALA A 491 -24.46 -16.48 20.14
C ALA A 491 -23.64 -15.47 19.32
N HIS A 492 -23.68 -15.58 17.98
CA HIS A 492 -22.93 -14.67 17.10
C HIS A 492 -23.47 -13.24 17.17
N VAL A 493 -24.80 -13.08 17.23
CA VAL A 493 -25.42 -11.76 17.39
C VAL A 493 -25.09 -11.17 18.76
N LEU A 494 -25.13 -11.98 19.82
CA LEU A 494 -24.83 -11.52 21.18
C LEU A 494 -23.39 -10.98 21.27
N GLU A 495 -22.41 -11.70 20.74
CA GLU A 495 -21.01 -11.26 20.68
C GLU A 495 -20.85 -9.99 19.83
N ALA A 496 -21.49 -9.92 18.65
CA ALA A 496 -21.45 -8.74 17.79
C ALA A 496 -22.04 -7.47 18.44
N VAL A 497 -23.14 -7.60 19.19
CA VAL A 497 -23.76 -6.47 19.91
C VAL A 497 -22.83 -5.94 21.01
N GLN A 498 -22.07 -6.79 21.69
CA GLN A 498 -21.14 -6.36 22.75
C GLN A 498 -20.10 -5.36 22.25
N TYR A 499 -19.62 -5.52 21.01
CA TYR A 499 -18.65 -4.60 20.40
C TYR A 499 -19.21 -3.22 20.06
N ARG A 500 -20.54 -3.02 20.11
CA ARG A 500 -21.18 -1.70 19.88
C ARG A 500 -21.79 -1.08 21.13
N GLY A 501 -21.93 -1.84 22.23
CA GLY A 501 -22.41 -1.31 23.50
C GLY A 501 -21.53 -0.21 24.09
N LEU A 502 -20.29 -0.05 23.61
CA LEU A 502 -19.37 1.00 24.04
C LEU A 502 -19.73 2.40 23.52
N ASP A 503 -20.52 2.51 22.45
CA ASP A 503 -20.93 3.80 21.90
C ASP A 503 -21.72 4.61 22.93
N GLU A 504 -22.69 3.96 23.57
CA GLU A 504 -23.53 4.55 24.61
C GLU A 504 -22.67 4.98 25.82
N LYS A 505 -21.69 4.16 26.21
CA LYS A 505 -20.78 4.45 27.33
C LYS A 505 -19.89 5.67 27.09
N TYR A 506 -19.37 5.84 25.88
CA TYR A 506 -18.35 6.87 25.61
C TYR A 506 -18.89 8.11 24.92
N TRP A 507 -19.87 7.97 24.02
CA TRP A 507 -20.44 9.07 23.22
C TRP A 507 -21.92 9.35 23.54
N GLY A 508 -22.54 8.56 24.42
CA GLY A 508 -23.95 8.66 24.81
C GLY A 508 -24.89 8.03 23.79
N ALA A 509 -26.14 7.78 24.19
CA ALA A 509 -27.22 7.50 23.24
C ALA A 509 -27.46 8.78 22.43
N ARG A 510 -27.07 8.78 21.15
CA ARG A 510 -27.31 9.89 20.22
C ARG A 510 -28.51 9.61 19.36
#